data_AF-A0A920BWX3-F1
#
_entry.id   AF-A0A920BWX3-F1
#
_cell.length_a   1.000
_cell.length_b   1.000
_cell.length_c   1.000
_cell.angle_alpha   90.00
_cell.angle_beta   90.00
_cell.angle_gamma   90.00
#
_symmetry.space_group_name_H-M   'P 1'
#
loop_
_entity.id
_entity.type
_entity.pdbx_description
1 polymer ?
#
loop_
_entity_poly.entity_id
_entity_poly.type
_entity_poly.pdbx_seq_one_letter_code
_entity_poly.pdbx_strand_id
1 'polypeptide(L)'
;MIHTILSLFRVLSREKNDWVDNMKYTCPCCGYKTLEEEPPGSYEICSICFWEDDGGANIPSLRKAQKNFLEFGACEERCIEFVRKPNKFDIKDPNWKPLENAVGG
;
A
#
# COMPACT_ATOMS: atom_id res chain seq x y z
N MET A 1 31.52 -19.32 -19.17
CA MET A 1 30.33 -20.07 -18.71
C MET A 1 29.78 -19.63 -17.34
N ILE A 2 30.58 -19.07 -16.42
CA ILE A 2 30.12 -18.69 -15.07
C ILE A 2 29.37 -17.33 -15.07
N HIS A 3 29.78 -16.37 -15.90
CA HIS A 3 29.10 -15.07 -16.05
C HIS A 3 27.67 -15.17 -16.61
N THR A 4 27.40 -16.14 -17.49
CA THR A 4 26.06 -16.38 -18.05
C THR A 4 25.12 -16.96 -17.00
N ILE A 5 25.60 -17.85 -16.12
CA ILE A 5 24.79 -18.46 -15.05
C ILE A 5 24.41 -17.42 -13.98
N LEU A 6 25.35 -16.58 -13.52
CA LEU A 6 25.06 -15.48 -12.58
C LEU A 6 24.05 -14.47 -13.16
N SER A 7 24.13 -14.20 -14.46
CA SER A 7 23.19 -13.28 -15.14
C SER A 7 21.78 -13.88 -15.23
N LEU A 8 21.67 -15.18 -15.52
CA LEU A 8 20.40 -15.92 -15.48
C LEU A 8 19.78 -15.94 -14.08
N PHE A 9 20.56 -16.21 -13.02
CA PHE A 9 20.06 -16.13 -11.64
C PHE A 9 19.52 -14.74 -11.31
N ARG A 10 20.20 -13.66 -11.74
CA ARG A 10 19.78 -12.28 -11.49
C ARG A 10 18.51 -11.88 -12.27
N VAL A 11 18.32 -12.39 -13.49
CA VAL A 11 17.11 -12.21 -14.30
C VAL A 11 15.94 -12.98 -13.71
N LEU A 12 16.12 -14.26 -13.37
CA LEU A 12 15.08 -15.10 -12.79
C LEU A 12 14.62 -14.59 -11.41
N SER A 13 15.53 -14.09 -10.58
CA SER A 13 15.17 -13.43 -9.32
C SER A 13 14.39 -12.13 -9.54
N ARG A 14 14.68 -11.37 -10.61
CA ARG A 14 13.96 -10.14 -10.93
C ARG A 14 12.56 -10.43 -11.45
N GLU A 15 12.41 -11.38 -12.38
CA GLU A 15 11.10 -11.80 -12.88
C GLU A 15 10.23 -12.36 -11.76
N LYS A 16 10.78 -13.18 -10.86
CA LYS A 16 10.03 -13.71 -9.70
C LYS A 16 9.54 -12.60 -8.76
N ASN A 17 10.33 -11.55 -8.55
CA ASN A 17 9.95 -10.39 -7.75
C ASN A 17 8.89 -9.52 -8.45
N ASP A 18 8.96 -9.38 -9.78
CA ASP A 18 7.96 -8.65 -10.57
C ASP A 18 6.58 -9.35 -10.52
N TRP A 19 6.53 -10.69 -10.46
CA TRP A 19 5.28 -11.43 -10.25
C TRP A 19 4.72 -11.24 -8.84
N VAL A 20 5.58 -11.20 -7.81
CA VAL A 20 5.17 -11.00 -6.41
C VAL A 20 4.65 -9.58 -6.18
N ASP A 21 5.34 -8.55 -6.70
CA ASP A 21 4.88 -7.15 -6.55
C ASP A 21 3.59 -6.87 -7.35
N ASN A 22 3.33 -7.60 -8.43
CA ASN A 22 2.05 -7.54 -9.15
C ASN A 22 0.88 -8.21 -8.41
N MET A 23 1.15 -9.06 -7.40
CA MET A 23 0.10 -9.74 -6.61
C MET A 23 -0.37 -8.92 -5.41
N LYS A 24 0.25 -7.76 -5.12
CA LYS A 24 -0.16 -6.92 -4.00
C LYS A 24 -1.51 -6.25 -4.23
N TYR A 25 -2.28 -6.17 -3.16
CA TYR A 25 -3.59 -5.54 -3.09
C TYR A 25 -3.50 -4.07 -2.68
N THR A 26 -4.49 -3.31 -3.16
CA THR A 26 -4.57 -1.86 -2.95
C THR A 26 -4.94 -1.56 -1.51
N CYS A 27 -4.09 -0.83 -0.78
CA CYS A 27 -4.42 -0.31 0.53
C CYS A 27 -5.62 0.66 0.41
N PRO A 28 -6.73 0.43 1.14
CA PRO A 28 -7.92 1.27 1.03
C PRO A 28 -7.67 2.71 1.50
N CYS A 29 -6.69 2.92 2.38
CA CYS A 29 -6.34 4.25 2.91
C CYS A 29 -5.52 5.09 1.93
N CYS A 30 -4.46 4.55 1.34
CA CYS A 30 -3.53 5.36 0.54
C CYS A 30 -3.57 5.07 -0.97
N GLY A 31 -4.24 4.00 -1.40
CA GLY A 31 -4.35 3.63 -2.81
C GLY A 31 -3.09 3.06 -3.45
N TYR A 32 -2.05 2.75 -2.67
CA TYR A 32 -0.88 2.02 -3.16
C TYR A 32 -1.04 0.52 -2.93
N LYS A 33 -0.49 -0.29 -3.83
CA LYS A 33 -0.43 -1.75 -3.69
C LYS A 33 0.65 -2.15 -2.71
N THR A 34 0.25 -2.46 -1.47
CA THR A 34 1.20 -2.75 -0.38
C THR A 34 0.81 -3.96 0.48
N LEU A 35 -0.41 -4.48 0.28
CA LEU A 35 -0.97 -5.56 1.08
C LEU A 35 -0.74 -6.88 0.34
N GLU A 36 -0.31 -7.93 1.03
CA GLU A 36 -0.12 -9.26 0.44
C GLU A 36 -1.45 -10.02 0.34
N GLU A 37 -2.44 -9.68 1.17
CA GLU A 37 -3.76 -10.28 1.19
C GLU A 37 -4.86 -9.30 0.76
N GLU A 38 -5.98 -9.82 0.25
CA GLU A 38 -7.09 -9.02 -0.26
C GLU A 38 -7.86 -8.34 0.88
N PRO A 39 -7.92 -6.99 0.91
CA PRO A 39 -8.75 -6.27 1.86
C PRO A 39 -10.25 -6.37 1.48
N PRO A 40 -11.19 -6.24 2.44
CA PRO A 40 -10.96 -5.85 3.83
C PRO A 40 -10.74 -7.02 4.78
N GLY A 41 -10.03 -6.77 5.87
CA GLY A 41 -9.84 -7.68 7.00
C GLY A 41 -8.58 -8.53 6.93
N SER A 42 -7.54 -8.10 6.20
CA SER A 42 -6.25 -8.80 6.20
C SER A 42 -5.41 -8.56 7.46
N TYR A 43 -5.76 -7.56 8.28
CA TYR A 43 -4.98 -7.09 9.44
C TYR A 43 -3.55 -6.66 9.09
N GLU A 44 -3.24 -6.47 7.81
CA GLU A 44 -1.93 -6.00 7.40
C GLU A 44 -1.78 -4.49 7.59
N ILE A 45 -0.59 -4.06 8.00
CA ILE A 45 -0.24 -2.64 8.15
C ILE A 45 0.42 -2.15 6.87
N CYS A 46 -0.17 -1.14 6.24
CA CYS A 46 0.38 -0.54 5.03
C CYS A 46 1.71 0.18 5.32
N SER A 47 2.80 -0.25 4.67
CA SER A 47 4.12 0.39 4.83
C SER A 47 4.21 1.86 4.37
N ILE A 48 3.25 2.34 3.57
CA ILE A 48 3.23 3.70 3.03
C ILE A 48 2.45 4.68 3.92
N CYS A 49 1.35 4.25 4.54
CA CYS A 49 0.49 5.15 5.31
C CYS A 49 0.25 4.69 6.75
N PHE A 50 0.72 3.50 7.13
CA PHE A 50 0.58 2.92 8.46
C PHE A 50 -0.87 2.62 8.89
N TRP A 51 -1.80 2.58 7.95
CA TRP A 51 -3.17 2.12 8.20
C TRP A 51 -3.21 0.58 8.24
N GLU A 52 -3.87 0.02 9.25
CA GLU A 52 -4.15 -1.42 9.38
C GLU A 52 -5.46 -1.78 8.68
N ASP A 53 -5.50 -2.86 7.91
CA ASP A 53 -6.73 -3.33 7.28
C ASP A 53 -7.58 -4.21 8.22
N ASP A 54 -8.16 -3.60 9.26
CA ASP A 54 -8.96 -4.29 10.28
C ASP A 54 -10.46 -4.41 9.94
N GLY A 55 -10.83 -4.21 8.67
CA GLY A 55 -12.23 -4.15 8.26
C GLY A 55 -12.95 -2.84 8.62
N GLY A 56 -12.23 -1.81 9.07
CA GLY A 56 -12.76 -0.46 9.32
C GLY A 56 -13.15 -0.19 10.76
N ALA A 57 -12.71 -1.00 11.72
CA ALA A 57 -12.91 -0.79 13.15
C ALA A 57 -11.87 0.17 13.79
N ASN A 58 -10.94 0.67 12.97
CA ASN A 58 -9.87 1.55 13.39
C ASN A 58 -10.32 2.93 13.92
N ILE A 59 -9.45 3.54 14.73
CA ILE A 59 -9.42 4.97 15.04
C ILE A 59 -8.10 5.54 14.53
N PRO A 60 -8.10 6.53 13.61
CA PRO A 60 -9.24 7.21 13.00
C PRO A 60 -10.05 6.27 12.12
N SER A 61 -11.20 6.67 11.60
CA SER A 61 -11.91 5.87 10.58
C SER A 61 -11.19 5.92 9.22
N LEU A 62 -11.48 4.96 8.32
CA LEU A 62 -10.87 4.92 6.99
C LEU A 62 -10.97 6.25 6.24
N ARG A 63 -12.15 6.90 6.26
CA ARG A 63 -12.35 8.20 5.62
C ARG A 63 -11.43 9.29 6.20
N LYS A 64 -11.23 9.29 7.53
CA LYS A 64 -10.33 10.25 8.18
C LYS A 64 -8.86 9.90 7.92
N ALA A 65 -8.50 8.62 7.91
CA ALA A 65 -7.16 8.16 7.54
C ALA A 65 -6.79 8.52 6.09
N GLN A 66 -7.73 8.38 5.14
CA GLN A 66 -7.54 8.81 3.75
C GLN A 66 -7.26 10.32 3.67
N LYS A 67 -8.01 11.16 4.41
CA LYS A 67 -7.76 12.60 4.47
C LYS A 67 -6.40 12.92 5.06
N ASN A 68 -6.07 12.28 6.18
CA ASN A 68 -4.78 12.42 6.86
C ASN A 68 -3.62 12.04 5.93
N PHE A 69 -3.74 10.95 5.17
CA PHE A 69 -2.74 10.54 4.21
C PHE A 69 -2.54 11.58 3.10
N LEU A 70 -3.63 12.15 2.57
CA LEU A 70 -3.55 13.22 1.57
C LEU A 70 -2.92 14.50 2.12
N GLU A 71 -3.10 14.78 3.42
CA GLU A 71 -2.60 15.99 4.07
C GLU A 71 -1.13 15.88 4.48
N PHE A 72 -0.73 14.78 5.13
CA PHE A 72 0.61 14.62 5.70
C PHE A 72 1.27 13.24 5.44
N GLY A 73 0.66 12.37 4.63
CA GLY A 73 1.29 11.12 4.18
C GLY A 73 1.23 9.95 5.15
N ALA A 74 0.44 10.04 6.23
CA ALA A 74 0.21 8.94 7.17
C ALA A 74 -1.27 8.87 7.57
N CYS A 75 -1.70 7.75 8.14
CA CYS A 75 -3.07 7.56 8.63
C CYS A 75 -3.37 8.44 9.85
N GLU A 76 -2.34 8.80 10.63
CA GLU A 76 -2.37 9.68 11.81
C GLU A 76 -1.04 10.42 11.97
N GLU A 77 -1.06 11.59 12.61
CA GLU A 77 0.15 12.40 12.82
C GLU A 77 1.23 11.63 13.59
N ARG A 78 0.85 10.88 14.63
CA ARG A 78 1.79 10.06 15.39
C ARG A 78 2.46 8.96 14.57
N CYS A 79 1.89 8.62 13.41
CA CYS A 79 2.42 7.57 12.55
C CYS A 79 3.41 8.08 11.51
N ILE A 80 3.63 9.39 11.41
CA ILE A 80 4.52 10.01 10.41
C ILE A 80 5.95 9.46 10.51
N GLU A 81 6.43 9.11 11.71
CA GLU A 81 7.77 8.55 11.90
C GLU A 81 7.90 7.09 11.46
N PHE A 82 6.79 6.37 11.29
CA PHE A 82 6.77 4.96 10.91
C PHE A 82 6.48 4.74 9.41
N VAL A 83 6.14 5.79 8.66
CA VAL A 83 5.88 5.68 7.23
C VAL A 83 7.13 5.92 6.39
N ARG A 84 7.19 5.28 5.23
CA ARG A 84 8.10 5.68 4.15
C ARG A 84 7.32 6.43 3.06
N LYS A 85 8.00 7.38 2.40
CA LYS A 85 7.44 8.00 1.19
C LYS A 85 7.34 6.95 0.06
N PRO A 86 6.28 7.00 -0.77
CA PRO A 86 6.24 6.23 -2.00
C PRO A 86 7.46 6.55 -2.89
N ASN A 87 7.98 5.54 -3.56
CA ASN A 87 9.07 5.63 -4.52
C ASN A 87 8.58 5.17 -5.91
N LYS A 88 9.47 5.21 -6.91
CA LYS A 88 9.12 4.91 -8.31
C LYS A 88 8.69 3.46 -8.59
N PHE A 89 8.92 2.54 -7.66
CA PHE A 89 8.53 1.13 -7.76
C PHE A 89 7.19 0.85 -7.06
N ASP A 90 6.68 1.80 -6.27
CA ASP A 90 5.36 1.65 -5.65
C ASP A 90 4.27 1.88 -6.70
N ILE A 91 3.38 0.90 -6.83
CA ILE A 91 2.29 0.93 -7.79
C ILE A 91 1.07 1.58 -7.12
N LYS A 92 0.64 2.73 -7.65
CA LYS A 92 -0.62 3.38 -7.28
C LYS A 92 -1.75 2.78 -8.10
N ASP A 93 -2.85 2.41 -7.45
CA ASP A 93 -4.07 2.02 -8.14
C ASP A 93 -4.71 3.25 -8.82
N PRO A 94 -4.84 3.27 -10.16
CA PRO A 94 -5.44 4.39 -10.88
C PRO A 94 -6.93 4.57 -10.60
N ASN A 95 -7.61 3.52 -10.14
CA ASN A 95 -9.04 3.52 -9.82
C ASN A 95 -9.31 3.92 -8.37
N TRP A 96 -8.28 3.97 -7.52
CA TRP A 96 -8.45 4.39 -6.14
C TRP A 96 -8.89 5.86 -6.06
N LYS A 97 -9.90 6.11 -5.24
CA LYS A 97 -10.40 7.45 -4.91
C LYS A 97 -10.65 7.54 -3.40
N PRO A 98 -10.42 8.71 -2.79
CA PRO A 98 -10.84 8.95 -1.41
C PRO A 98 -12.35 8.77 -1.30
N LEU A 99 -12.80 8.20 -0.18
CA LEU A 99 -14.21 8.18 0.17
C LEU A 99 -14.67 9.63 0.34
N GLU A 100 -15.53 10.09 -0.55
CA GLU A 100 -16.13 11.41 -0.43
C GLU A 100 -16.83 11.54 0.93
N ASN A 101 -16.91 12.77 1.44
CA ASN A 101 -17.87 13.05 2.50
C ASN A 101 -19.23 12.70 1.90
N ALA A 102 -19.89 11.66 2.41
CA ALA A 102 -21.29 11.42 2.11
C ALA A 102 -22.08 12.66 2.55
N VAL A 103 -22.27 13.59 1.63
CA VAL A 103 -23.29 14.62 1.70
C VAL A 103 -24.36 14.13 0.73
N GLY A 104 -25.39 13.47 1.26
CA GLY A 104 -26.57 13.08 0.49
C GLY A 104 -26.87 11.59 0.54
N GLY A 105 -27.90 11.26 1.33
CA GLY A 105 -28.51 9.95 1.51
C GLY A 105 -29.48 10.03 2.67
#